data_AF-B7PUK7-F1
#
_entry.id   AF-B7PUK7-F1
#
_cell.length_a   1.000
_cell.length_b   1.000
_cell.length_c   1.000
_cell.angle_alpha   90.00
_cell.angle_beta   90.00
_cell.angle_gamma   90.00
#
_symmetry.space_group_name_H-M   'P 1'
#
loop_
_entity.id
_entity.type
_entity.pdbx_description
1 polymer ?
#
loop_
_entity_poly.entity_id
_entity_poly.type
_entity_poly.pdbx_seq_one_letter_code
_entity_poly.pdbx_strand_id
1 'polypeptide(L)'
;AVKGTFASTFLRLKEHNIDLGKIPNNVFKTQISPTITAHPTEGKRETILDIHRRIYRAIVDLESNRWTPFEREKHIENLRNEIDMLWLTGELRFERPTPAEEINWANRFFKNAIFQAQIDIDEKFRRALVGIKSPEDKIFPSILFHSWVGGDRDGHTKVTAVITNQAIEANKRNAIEALRDKLSSAIKNISI
;
A
#
# COMPACT_ATOMS: atom_id res chain seq x y z
N ALA A 1 18.25 -1.65 16.53
CA ALA A 1 17.15 -1.81 15.54
C ALA A 1 16.32 -0.53 15.49
N VAL A 2 15.74 -0.19 14.33
CA VAL A 2 14.87 0.99 14.18
C VAL A 2 13.56 0.76 14.93
N LYS A 3 13.12 1.76 15.72
CA LYS A 3 11.87 1.69 16.50
C LYS A 3 10.67 1.43 15.59
N GLY A 4 9.80 0.51 15.99
CA GLY A 4 8.58 0.14 15.23
C GLY A 4 8.77 -0.99 14.23
N THR A 5 9.97 -1.58 14.13
CA THR A 5 10.24 -2.75 13.28
C THR A 5 10.07 -4.06 14.05
N PHE A 6 9.85 -5.18 13.33
CA PHE A 6 9.83 -6.53 13.93
C PHE A 6 11.10 -6.81 14.75
N ALA A 7 12.28 -6.47 14.20
CA ALA A 7 13.55 -6.63 14.90
C ALA A 7 13.58 -5.86 16.23
N SER A 8 13.07 -4.63 16.27
CA SER A 8 12.98 -3.87 17.53
C SER A 8 12.05 -4.50 18.55
N THR A 9 10.91 -5.05 18.10
CA THR A 9 9.97 -5.76 18.97
C THR A 9 10.58 -7.04 19.53
N PHE A 10 11.29 -7.81 18.70
CA PHE A 10 11.93 -9.05 19.09
C PHE A 10 13.09 -8.83 20.08
N LEU A 11 13.89 -7.78 19.87
CA LEU A 11 14.90 -7.37 20.86
C LEU A 11 14.27 -7.02 22.20
N ARG A 12 13.17 -6.25 22.20
CA ARG A 12 12.44 -5.92 23.43
C ARG A 12 11.89 -7.16 24.14
N LEU A 13 11.37 -8.14 23.40
CA LEU A 13 10.92 -9.41 23.99
C LEU A 13 12.09 -10.15 24.66
N LYS A 14 13.26 -10.17 24.02
CA LYS A 14 14.48 -10.76 24.57
C LYS A 14 14.94 -10.03 25.84
N GLU A 15 14.88 -8.70 25.87
CA GLU A 15 15.18 -7.87 27.05
C GLU A 15 14.25 -8.19 28.23
N HIS A 16 13.01 -8.62 27.95
CA HIS A 16 12.06 -9.13 28.95
C HIS A 16 12.21 -10.63 29.23
N ASN A 17 13.33 -11.26 28.88
CA ASN A 17 13.62 -12.68 29.07
C ASN A 17 12.64 -13.64 28.37
N ILE A 18 12.02 -13.21 27.28
CA ILE A 18 11.16 -14.07 26.44
C ILE A 18 12.03 -14.72 25.36
N ASP A 19 12.15 -16.04 25.43
CA ASP A 19 12.85 -16.84 24.43
C ASP A 19 11.98 -17.02 23.17
N LEU A 20 12.32 -16.27 22.13
CA LEU A 20 11.63 -16.30 20.83
C LEU A 20 11.67 -17.68 20.17
N GLY A 21 12.68 -18.51 20.45
CA GLY A 21 12.77 -19.89 19.93
C GLY A 21 11.68 -20.80 20.51
N LYS A 22 11.26 -20.53 21.75
CA LYS A 22 10.19 -21.25 22.46
C LYS A 22 8.79 -20.74 22.13
N ILE A 23 8.66 -19.58 21.49
CA ILE A 23 7.36 -19.09 21.05
C ILE A 23 6.80 -20.04 19.99
N PRO A 24 5.58 -20.58 20.19
CA PRO A 24 4.93 -21.44 19.20
C PRO A 24 4.74 -20.75 17.86
N ASN A 25 4.94 -21.47 16.76
CA ASN A 25 4.92 -20.90 15.41
C ASN A 25 3.56 -20.27 15.03
N ASN A 26 2.45 -20.66 15.66
CA ASN A 26 1.12 -20.10 15.42
C ASN A 26 1.00 -18.63 15.86
N VAL A 27 1.71 -18.20 16.90
CA VAL A 27 1.68 -16.81 17.38
C VAL A 27 2.16 -15.86 16.28
N PHE A 28 3.15 -16.30 15.51
CA PHE A 28 3.70 -15.54 14.41
C PHE A 28 2.84 -15.58 13.13
N LYS A 29 1.80 -16.43 13.08
CA LYS A 29 0.77 -16.44 12.02
C LYS A 29 -0.39 -15.50 12.35
N THR A 30 -0.10 -14.41 13.06
CA THR A 30 -1.11 -13.41 13.40
C THR A 30 -1.67 -12.80 12.12
N GLN A 31 -3.00 -12.74 12.04
CA GLN A 31 -3.71 -12.11 10.94
C GLN A 31 -4.16 -10.72 11.35
N ILE A 32 -3.85 -9.73 10.53
CA ILE A 32 -4.31 -8.35 10.65
C ILE A 32 -5.22 -8.07 9.46
N SER A 33 -6.34 -7.38 9.70
CA SER A 33 -7.41 -7.26 8.72
C SER A 33 -7.99 -5.85 8.62
N PRO A 34 -7.21 -4.85 8.17
CA PRO A 34 -7.72 -3.49 7.98
C PRO A 34 -8.90 -3.47 7.01
N THR A 35 -9.89 -2.64 7.33
CA THR A 35 -11.06 -2.39 6.49
C THR A 35 -10.98 -0.99 5.92
N ILE A 36 -10.96 -0.85 4.58
CA ILE A 36 -11.10 0.45 3.94
C ILE A 36 -12.57 0.86 3.93
N THR A 37 -12.80 2.09 4.34
CA THR A 37 -14.09 2.77 4.27
C THR A 37 -13.99 3.93 3.29
N ALA A 38 -15.12 4.36 2.74
CA ALA A 38 -15.17 5.61 1.99
C ALA A 38 -14.89 6.77 2.96
N HIS A 39 -14.10 7.75 2.53
CA HIS A 39 -13.93 8.98 3.31
C HIS A 39 -15.01 9.99 2.87
N PRO A 40 -15.95 10.38 3.75
CA PRO A 40 -17.15 11.13 3.35
C PRO A 40 -16.88 12.54 2.80
N THR A 41 -15.67 13.08 3.03
CA THR A 41 -15.31 14.47 2.67
C THR A 41 -13.99 14.62 1.91
N GLU A 42 -13.17 13.57 1.75
CA GLU A 42 -11.81 13.69 1.20
C GLU A 42 -11.53 12.69 0.08
N GLY A 43 -12.51 12.43 -0.76
CA GLY A 43 -12.27 11.75 -2.03
C GLY A 43 -11.51 12.66 -3.00
N LYS A 44 -10.23 12.98 -2.72
CA LYS A 44 -9.35 13.67 -3.68
C LYS A 44 -9.40 12.91 -4.99
N ARG A 45 -9.55 13.64 -6.12
CA ARG A 45 -9.56 13.05 -7.46
C ARG A 45 -8.27 12.26 -7.67
N GLU A 46 -8.34 11.15 -8.40
CA GLU A 46 -7.17 10.30 -8.68
C GLU A 46 -6.00 11.11 -9.24
N THR A 47 -6.29 12.02 -10.18
CA THR A 47 -5.33 12.96 -10.76
C THR A 47 -4.56 13.77 -9.70
N ILE A 48 -5.25 14.24 -8.66
CA ILE A 48 -4.63 15.03 -7.58
C ILE A 48 -3.72 14.15 -6.73
N LEU A 49 -4.13 12.92 -6.42
CA LEU A 49 -3.29 11.98 -5.68
C LEU A 49 -2.04 11.56 -6.48
N ASP A 50 -2.14 11.48 -7.81
CA ASP A 50 -0.99 11.21 -8.67
C ASP A 50 -0.04 12.40 -8.72
N ILE A 51 -0.56 13.64 -8.82
CA ILE A 51 0.27 14.85 -8.74
C ILE A 51 1.02 14.91 -7.40
N HIS A 52 0.32 14.72 -6.26
CA HIS A 52 0.99 14.65 -4.95
C HIS A 52 2.07 13.57 -4.89
N ARG A 53 1.82 12.39 -5.47
CA ARG A 53 2.83 11.31 -5.51
C ARG A 53 4.06 11.71 -6.33
N ARG A 54 3.88 12.41 -7.45
CA ARG A 54 5.00 12.91 -8.27
C ARG A 54 5.78 14.00 -7.55
N ILE A 55 5.09 14.95 -6.91
CA ILE A 55 5.70 15.98 -6.05
C ILE A 55 6.55 15.32 -4.94
N TYR A 56 5.97 14.36 -4.21
CA TYR A 56 6.68 13.65 -3.14
C TYR A 56 7.95 12.96 -3.67
N ARG A 57 7.86 12.24 -4.79
CA ARG A 57 9.01 11.58 -5.42
C ARG A 57 10.08 12.58 -5.85
N ALA A 58 9.68 13.70 -6.45
CA ALA A 58 10.61 14.75 -6.87
C ALA A 58 11.35 15.37 -5.67
N ILE A 59 10.67 15.58 -4.54
CA ILE A 59 11.30 16.05 -3.29
C ILE A 59 12.31 15.03 -2.79
N VAL A 60 11.92 13.75 -2.70
CA VAL A 60 12.82 12.67 -2.24
C VAL A 60 14.05 12.55 -3.15
N ASP A 61 13.87 12.66 -4.47
CA ASP A 61 15.00 12.61 -5.41
C ASP A 61 15.95 13.81 -5.22
N LEU A 62 15.44 14.99 -4.86
CA LEU A 62 16.21 16.20 -4.58
C LEU A 62 16.99 16.16 -3.26
N GLU A 63 16.65 15.27 -2.32
CA GLU A 63 17.43 15.06 -1.09
C GLU A 63 18.78 14.36 -1.36
N SER A 64 18.94 13.76 -2.54
CA SER A 64 20.19 13.13 -2.95
C SER A 64 21.25 14.15 -3.36
N ASN A 65 22.45 14.03 -2.79
CA ASN A 65 23.61 14.87 -3.14
C ASN A 65 24.34 14.42 -4.42
N ARG A 66 23.78 13.47 -5.18
CA ARG A 66 24.45 12.89 -6.37
C ARG A 66 24.38 13.76 -7.63
N TRP A 67 23.54 14.79 -7.62
CA TRP A 67 23.23 15.58 -8.81
C TRP A 67 24.27 16.66 -9.08
N THR A 68 24.64 16.83 -10.34
CA THR A 68 25.36 18.03 -10.77
C THR A 68 24.46 19.27 -10.62
N PRO A 69 25.04 20.49 -10.57
CA PRO A 69 24.24 21.72 -10.47
C PRO A 69 23.17 21.85 -11.58
N PHE A 70 23.51 21.46 -12.81
CA PHE A 70 22.59 21.51 -13.95
C PHE A 70 21.43 20.51 -13.82
N GLU A 71 21.73 19.26 -13.45
CA GLU A 71 20.69 18.25 -13.22
C GLU A 71 19.77 18.65 -12.08
N ARG A 72 20.34 19.20 -10.99
CA ARG A 72 19.56 19.66 -9.84
C ARG A 72 18.58 20.77 -10.23
N GLU A 73 18.99 21.73 -11.07
CA GLU A 73 18.09 22.77 -11.57
C GLU A 73 16.93 22.17 -12.38
N LYS A 74 17.22 21.20 -13.26
CA LYS A 74 16.18 20.48 -14.01
C LYS A 74 15.19 19.74 -13.10
N HIS A 75 15.67 19.14 -12.02
CA HIS A 75 14.80 18.51 -11.02
C HIS A 75 13.91 19.52 -10.29
N ILE A 76 14.45 20.70 -9.96
CA ILE A 76 13.67 21.80 -9.37
C ILE A 76 12.61 22.30 -10.36
N GLU A 77 12.95 22.47 -11.63
CA GLU A 77 12.01 22.88 -12.68
C GLU A 77 10.86 21.86 -12.83
N ASN A 78 11.17 20.57 -12.86
CA ASN A 78 10.15 19.52 -12.88
C ASN A 78 9.24 19.57 -11.64
N LEU A 79 9.79 19.81 -10.45
CA LEU A 79 9.00 19.97 -9.23
C LEU A 79 8.07 21.20 -9.31
N ARG A 80 8.55 22.34 -9.82
CA ARG A 80 7.73 23.53 -10.05
C ARG A 80 6.57 23.22 -11.01
N ASN A 81 6.84 22.54 -12.12
CA ASN A 81 5.81 22.14 -13.08
C ASN A 81 4.73 21.25 -12.43
N GLU A 82 5.09 20.33 -11.55
CA GLU A 82 4.12 19.50 -10.83
C GLU A 82 3.27 20.31 -9.83
N ILE A 83 3.87 21.31 -9.18
CA ILE A 83 3.14 22.24 -8.30
C ILE A 83 2.16 23.11 -9.12
N ASP A 84 2.59 23.62 -10.28
CA ASP A 84 1.72 24.39 -11.18
C ASP A 84 0.57 23.53 -11.69
N MET A 85 0.84 22.27 -12.05
CA MET A 85 -0.19 21.30 -12.42
C MET A 85 -1.19 21.06 -11.28
N LEU A 86 -0.73 20.97 -10.03
CA LEU A 86 -1.61 20.85 -8.87
C LEU A 86 -2.52 22.07 -8.74
N TRP A 87 -1.94 23.26 -8.84
CA TRP A 87 -2.65 24.54 -8.73
C TRP A 87 -3.71 24.71 -9.81
N LEU A 88 -3.34 24.46 -11.08
CA LEU A 88 -4.24 24.60 -12.23
C LEU A 88 -5.34 23.54 -12.27
N THR A 89 -5.08 22.33 -11.77
CA THR A 89 -6.09 21.26 -11.71
C THR A 89 -7.14 21.54 -10.64
N GLY A 90 -6.76 22.21 -9.56
CA GLY A 90 -7.59 22.51 -8.40
C GLY A 90 -7.86 21.28 -7.52
N GLU A 91 -7.57 21.34 -6.22
CA GLU A 91 -7.76 20.16 -5.36
C GLU A 91 -9.21 19.92 -4.96
N LEU A 92 -10.00 20.99 -4.88
CA LEU A 92 -11.36 20.93 -4.37
C LEU A 92 -12.28 20.19 -5.32
N ARG A 93 -13.02 19.25 -4.76
CA ARG A 93 -14.09 18.55 -5.46
C ARG A 93 -15.41 19.25 -5.12
N PHE A 94 -16.06 19.81 -6.15
CA PHE A 94 -17.34 20.51 -5.99
C PHE A 94 -18.53 19.55 -5.82
N GLU A 95 -18.38 18.30 -6.26
CA GLU A 95 -19.42 17.27 -6.18
C GLU A 95 -18.95 16.05 -5.38
N ARG A 96 -19.89 15.40 -4.67
CA ARG A 96 -19.60 14.15 -3.97
C ARG A 96 -19.24 13.05 -4.99
N PRO A 97 -18.26 12.18 -4.68
CA PRO A 97 -17.97 11.03 -5.52
C PRO A 97 -19.20 10.15 -5.74
N THR A 98 -19.28 9.58 -6.94
CA THR A 98 -20.16 8.46 -7.22
C THR A 98 -19.63 7.20 -6.54
N PRO A 99 -20.49 6.24 -6.15
CA PRO A 99 -20.02 4.97 -5.59
C PRO A 99 -19.00 4.23 -6.47
N ALA A 100 -19.11 4.36 -7.80
CA ALA A 100 -18.16 3.79 -8.75
C ALA A 100 -16.76 4.42 -8.62
N GLU A 101 -16.68 5.74 -8.45
CA GLU A 101 -15.40 6.43 -8.22
C GLU A 101 -14.80 6.07 -6.86
N GLU A 102 -15.61 5.87 -5.82
CA GLU A 102 -15.13 5.40 -4.53
C GLU A 102 -14.55 3.98 -4.64
N ILE A 103 -15.22 3.08 -5.37
CA ILE A 103 -14.73 1.72 -5.64
C ILE A 103 -13.35 1.78 -6.33
N ASN A 104 -13.19 2.63 -7.34
CA ASN A 104 -11.91 2.81 -8.03
C ASN A 104 -10.84 3.35 -7.09
N TRP A 105 -11.18 4.33 -6.27
CA TRP A 105 -10.30 4.90 -5.27
C TRP A 105 -9.83 3.87 -4.23
N ALA A 106 -10.73 3.05 -3.71
CA ALA A 106 -10.39 1.97 -2.78
C ALA A 106 -9.45 0.93 -3.41
N ASN A 107 -9.74 0.55 -4.66
CA ASN A 107 -8.91 -0.36 -5.44
C ASN A 107 -7.50 0.18 -5.73
N ARG A 108 -7.33 1.50 -5.78
CA ARG A 108 -6.01 2.13 -5.95
C ARG A 108 -5.10 1.86 -4.75
N PHE A 109 -5.62 1.86 -3.52
CA PHE A 109 -4.82 1.46 -2.34
C PHE A 109 -4.38 0.01 -2.42
N PHE A 110 -5.27 -0.87 -2.88
CA PHE A 110 -4.94 -2.26 -3.09
C PHE A 110 -3.74 -2.42 -4.05
N LYS A 111 -3.83 -1.81 -5.24
CA LYS A 111 -2.77 -1.89 -6.27
C LYS A 111 -1.46 -1.23 -5.83
N ASN A 112 -1.54 -0.04 -5.25
CA ASN A 112 -0.35 0.79 -5.04
C ASN A 112 0.37 0.54 -3.72
N ALA A 113 -0.31 -0.03 -2.72
CA ALA A 113 0.23 -0.16 -1.38
C ALA A 113 0.03 -1.57 -0.82
N ILE A 114 -1.21 -2.03 -0.71
CA ILE A 114 -1.53 -3.22 0.11
C ILE A 114 -0.92 -4.49 -0.48
N PHE A 115 -1.04 -4.68 -1.80
CA PHE A 115 -0.51 -5.89 -2.45
C PHE A 115 1.00 -6.01 -2.28
N GLN A 116 1.74 -4.90 -2.38
CA GLN A 116 3.19 -4.88 -2.13
C GLN A 116 3.52 -4.97 -0.63
N ALA A 117 2.69 -4.41 0.24
CA ALA A 117 2.92 -4.40 1.67
C ALA A 117 3.01 -5.80 2.28
N GLN A 118 2.19 -6.76 1.83
CA GLN A 118 2.30 -8.15 2.30
C GLN A 118 3.69 -8.74 1.99
N ILE A 119 4.20 -8.51 0.78
CA ILE A 119 5.52 -9.01 0.36
C ILE A 119 6.62 -8.39 1.23
N ASP A 120 6.56 -7.07 1.43
CA ASP A 120 7.55 -6.35 2.23
C ASP A 120 7.52 -6.78 3.71
N ILE A 121 6.34 -7.09 4.24
CA ILE A 121 6.15 -7.57 5.60
C ILE A 121 6.74 -8.97 5.75
N ASP A 122 6.45 -9.88 4.82
CA ASP A 122 7.00 -11.24 4.84
C ASP A 122 8.53 -11.20 4.84
N GLU A 123 9.12 -10.35 3.99
CA GLU A 123 10.58 -10.20 3.92
C GLU A 123 11.15 -9.62 5.23
N LYS A 124 10.60 -8.51 5.73
CA LYS A 124 11.06 -7.87 6.98
C LYS A 124 10.92 -8.82 8.17
N PHE A 125 9.85 -9.62 8.20
CA PHE A 125 9.58 -10.58 9.26
C PHE A 125 10.58 -11.73 9.22
N ARG A 126 10.82 -12.34 8.05
CA ARG A 126 11.83 -13.41 7.88
C ARG A 126 13.21 -12.94 8.27
N ARG A 127 13.62 -11.75 7.83
CA ARG A 127 14.92 -11.15 8.20
C ARG A 127 15.05 -10.99 9.72
N ALA A 128 13.96 -10.63 10.41
CA ALA A 128 13.97 -10.47 11.86
C ALA A 128 14.02 -11.81 12.63
N LEU A 129 13.65 -12.94 12.01
CA LEU A 129 13.70 -14.28 12.60
C LEU A 129 14.98 -15.07 12.30
N VAL A 130 15.90 -14.53 11.51
CA VAL A 130 17.18 -15.20 11.21
C VAL A 130 17.93 -15.51 12.50
N GLY A 131 18.35 -16.77 12.66
CA GLY A 131 19.03 -17.26 13.86
C GLY A 131 18.10 -17.57 15.05
N ILE A 132 16.78 -17.45 14.87
CA ILE A 132 15.76 -17.74 15.89
C ILE A 132 14.86 -18.91 15.47
N LYS A 133 14.37 -18.89 14.23
CA LYS A 133 13.51 -19.93 13.64
C LYS A 133 14.07 -20.44 12.32
N SER A 134 13.68 -21.64 11.90
CA SER A 134 14.11 -22.15 10.60
C SER A 134 13.41 -21.36 9.47
N PRO A 135 14.11 -21.00 8.39
CA PRO A 135 13.49 -20.48 7.17
C PRO A 135 12.41 -21.40 6.58
N GLU A 136 12.47 -22.72 6.84
CA GLU A 136 11.51 -23.71 6.33
C GLU A 136 10.14 -23.64 7.01
N ASP A 137 10.06 -23.04 8.20
CA ASP A 137 8.86 -23.09 9.04
C ASP A 137 7.66 -22.32 8.45
N LYS A 138 7.84 -21.63 7.31
CA LYS A 138 6.82 -20.81 6.60
C LYS A 138 5.97 -19.99 7.57
N ILE A 139 6.66 -19.23 8.42
CA ILE A 139 6.06 -18.42 9.46
C ILE A 139 6.05 -16.96 9.02
N PHE A 140 4.86 -16.41 8.85
CA PHE A 140 4.70 -14.99 8.53
C PHE A 140 3.31 -14.51 8.97
N PRO A 141 3.20 -13.25 9.42
CA PRO A 141 1.91 -12.63 9.65
C PRO A 141 1.19 -12.42 8.31
N SER A 142 -0.13 -12.48 8.34
CA SER A 142 -0.96 -12.19 7.17
C SER A 142 -1.66 -10.85 7.33
N ILE A 143 -1.64 -10.04 6.27
CA ILE A 143 -2.53 -8.90 6.12
C ILE A 143 -3.61 -9.30 5.13
N LEU A 144 -4.83 -9.47 5.65
CA LEU A 144 -6.02 -9.50 4.81
C LEU A 144 -6.58 -8.09 4.68
N PHE A 145 -7.22 -7.83 3.56
CA PHE A 145 -7.80 -6.54 3.29
C PHE A 145 -9.30 -6.68 3.07
N HIS A 146 -10.07 -5.86 3.78
CA HIS A 146 -11.52 -5.76 3.63
C HIS A 146 -11.90 -4.38 3.10
N SER A 147 -13.03 -4.29 2.42
CA SER A 147 -13.57 -3.02 1.94
C SER A 147 -15.06 -2.95 2.21
N TRP A 148 -15.50 -1.85 2.81
CA TRP A 148 -16.91 -1.47 2.89
C TRP A 148 -17.35 -0.67 1.64
N VAL A 149 -16.41 -0.19 0.84
CA VAL A 149 -16.70 0.64 -0.32
C VAL A 149 -17.45 -0.16 -1.38
N GLY A 150 -18.64 0.33 -1.73
CA GLY A 150 -19.57 -0.35 -2.63
C GLY A 150 -20.36 -1.51 -1.99
N GLY A 151 -20.09 -1.85 -0.73
CA GLY A 151 -20.78 -2.91 0.01
C GLY A 151 -21.65 -2.39 1.15
N ASP A 152 -21.21 -1.37 1.88
CA ASP A 152 -21.97 -0.75 2.95
C ASP A 152 -23.13 0.09 2.38
N ARG A 153 -24.34 -0.21 2.85
CA ARG A 153 -25.59 0.40 2.38
C ARG A 153 -26.30 1.15 3.51
N ASP A 154 -25.76 1.13 4.72
CA ASP A 154 -26.40 1.74 5.87
C ASP A 154 -26.51 3.26 5.65
N GLY A 155 -27.75 3.76 5.63
CA GLY A 155 -28.05 5.16 5.32
C GLY A 155 -27.71 5.63 3.90
N HIS A 156 -27.27 4.76 2.98
CA HIS A 156 -26.71 5.16 1.68
C HIS A 156 -27.50 4.63 0.47
N THR A 157 -28.54 5.36 0.06
CA THR A 157 -29.46 4.95 -1.03
C THR A 157 -28.80 4.72 -2.39
N LYS A 158 -27.63 5.32 -2.65
CA LYS A 158 -26.90 5.17 -3.92
C LYS A 158 -26.09 3.87 -4.02
N VAL A 159 -25.85 3.16 -2.91
CA VAL A 159 -25.21 1.83 -2.99
C VAL A 159 -26.31 0.81 -3.26
N THR A 160 -26.40 0.37 -4.51
CA THR A 160 -27.38 -0.65 -4.96
C THR A 160 -26.70 -2.00 -5.12
N ALA A 161 -27.49 -3.08 -5.30
CA ALA A 161 -26.94 -4.40 -5.62
C ALA A 161 -26.07 -4.40 -6.88
N VAL A 162 -26.38 -3.53 -7.85
CA VAL A 162 -25.56 -3.33 -9.06
C VAL A 162 -24.19 -2.74 -8.70
N ILE A 163 -24.14 -1.73 -7.82
CA ILE A 163 -22.88 -1.15 -7.33
C ILE A 163 -22.06 -2.17 -6.56
N THR A 164 -22.69 -2.98 -5.70
CA THR A 164 -21.99 -4.04 -4.96
C THR A 164 -21.40 -5.08 -5.90
N ASN A 165 -22.13 -5.49 -6.94
CA ASN A 165 -21.60 -6.40 -7.95
C ASN A 165 -20.42 -5.77 -8.72
N GLN A 166 -20.51 -4.48 -9.06
CA GLN A 166 -19.38 -3.75 -9.66
C GLN A 166 -18.15 -3.72 -8.76
N ALA A 167 -18.32 -3.53 -7.45
CA ALA A 167 -17.23 -3.56 -6.48
C ALA A 167 -16.55 -4.94 -6.45
N ILE A 168 -17.32 -6.02 -6.39
CA ILE A 168 -16.81 -7.39 -6.39
C ILE A 168 -16.02 -7.67 -7.67
N GLU A 169 -16.56 -7.35 -8.84
CA GLU A 169 -15.90 -7.58 -10.12
C GLU A 169 -14.64 -6.72 -10.29
N ALA A 170 -14.66 -5.47 -9.82
CA ALA A 170 -13.48 -4.62 -9.80
C ALA A 170 -12.38 -5.22 -8.91
N ASN A 171 -12.70 -5.60 -7.68
CA ASN A 171 -11.75 -6.21 -6.74
C ASN A 171 -11.13 -7.49 -7.32
N LYS A 172 -11.97 -8.37 -7.90
CA LYS A 172 -11.53 -9.60 -8.57
C LYS A 172 -10.57 -9.32 -9.72
N ARG A 173 -10.93 -8.38 -10.60
CA ARG A 173 -10.09 -8.01 -11.75
C ARG A 173 -8.73 -7.49 -11.29
N ASN A 174 -8.72 -6.60 -10.29
CA ASN A 174 -7.50 -5.99 -9.77
C ASN A 174 -6.58 -7.01 -9.09
N ALA A 175 -7.15 -8.00 -8.38
CA ALA A 175 -6.38 -9.10 -7.81
C ALA A 175 -5.72 -9.96 -8.90
N ILE A 176 -6.46 -10.32 -9.94
CA ILE A 176 -5.93 -11.11 -11.08
C ILE A 176 -4.82 -10.34 -11.80
N GLU A 177 -5.02 -9.04 -12.05
CA GLU A 177 -4.04 -8.18 -12.70
C GLU A 177 -2.75 -8.09 -11.89
N ALA A 178 -2.83 -7.84 -10.58
CA ALA A 178 -1.66 -7.78 -9.71
C ALA A 178 -0.86 -9.10 -9.69
N LEU A 179 -1.55 -10.24 -9.66
CA LEU A 179 -0.90 -11.55 -9.74
C LEU A 179 -0.24 -11.77 -11.10
N ARG A 180 -0.92 -11.40 -12.19
CA ARG A 180 -0.38 -11.51 -13.55
C ARG A 180 0.90 -10.68 -13.69
N ASP A 181 0.91 -9.46 -13.20
CA ASP A 181 2.08 -8.57 -13.26
C ASP A 181 3.28 -9.18 -12.51
N LYS A 182 3.06 -9.75 -11.32
CA LYS A 182 4.12 -10.45 -10.58
C LYS A 182 4.61 -11.70 -11.29
N LEU A 183 3.71 -12.50 -11.86
CA LEU A 183 4.09 -13.68 -12.64
C LEU A 183 4.90 -13.30 -13.87
N SER A 184 4.48 -12.27 -14.60
CA SER A 184 5.23 -11.75 -15.76
C SER A 184 6.62 -11.25 -15.37
N SER A 185 6.75 -10.55 -14.24
CA SER A 185 8.06 -10.16 -13.70
C SER A 185 8.91 -11.36 -13.29
N ALA A 186 8.31 -12.37 -12.66
CA ALA A 186 9.02 -13.57 -12.24
C ALA A 186 9.53 -14.38 -13.44
N ILE A 187 8.71 -14.55 -14.49
CA ILE A 187 9.11 -15.23 -15.73
C ILE A 187 10.35 -14.56 -16.33
N LYS A 188 10.35 -13.22 -16.47
CA LYS A 188 11.50 -12.47 -17.00
C LYS A 188 12.78 -12.68 -16.19
N ASN A 189 12.66 -12.87 -14.88
CA ASN A 189 13.79 -13.05 -13.98
C ASN A 189 14.25 -14.52 -13.85
N ILE A 190 13.42 -15.48 -14.26
CA ILE A 190 13.70 -16.93 -14.19
C ILE A 190 14.14 -17.47 -15.55
N SER A 191 13.79 -16.79 -16.65
CA SER A 191 14.35 -17.07 -17.97
C SER A 191 15.85 -16.76 -17.96
N ILE A 192 16.64 -17.83 -17.74
CA ILE A 192 18.08 -17.92 -17.99
C ILE A 192 18.32 -17.81 -19.50
#